data_AF-B9Y3L0-F1
#
_entry.id   AF-B9Y3L0-F1
#
_cell.length_a   1.000
_cell.length_b   1.000
_cell.length_c   1.000
_cell.angle_alpha   90.00
_cell.angle_beta   90.00
_cell.angle_gamma   90.00
#
_symmetry.space_group_name_H-M   'P 1'
#
loop_
_entity.id
_entity.type
_entity.pdbx_description
1 polymer ?
#
loop_
_entity_poly.entity_id
_entity_poly.type
_entity_poly.pdbx_seq_one_letter_code
_entity_poly.pdbx_strand_id
1 'polypeptide(L)'
;MYNKNAKEAQLMLQRTMSLKEMMDYRPAAADFALCPEAVTGLMRLCVVAPDKEKAYDFLRHMMNPPYRQLALRSFDDCLNTVHYDFDGSQASKPTFILMAEYQVITDKPSLQALMETVIETRTDAETDVIADCFMKSDEGGSCLRIYSHEGQVYAAMLG
;
A
#
# COMPACT_ATOMS: atom_id res chain seq x y z
N MET A 1 20.38 -7.13 16.23
CA MET A 1 19.04 -7.08 16.86
C MET A 1 18.24 -5.99 16.16
N TYR A 2 17.31 -6.36 15.29
CA TYR A 2 16.43 -5.41 14.60
C TYR A 2 15.41 -4.89 15.60
N ASN A 3 15.47 -3.61 15.95
CA ASN A 3 14.53 -3.03 16.91
C ASN A 3 13.21 -2.71 16.19
N LYS A 4 12.27 -3.66 16.23
CA LYS A 4 10.95 -3.57 15.59
C LYS A 4 10.19 -2.29 15.98
N ASN A 5 10.42 -1.79 17.20
CA ASN A 5 9.81 -0.57 17.73
C ASN A 5 10.38 0.72 17.12
N ALA A 6 11.63 0.71 16.65
CA ALA A 6 12.23 1.88 16.00
C ALA A 6 11.69 2.08 14.58
N LYS A 7 11.32 0.98 13.90
CA LYS A 7 10.74 1.02 12.56
C LYS A 7 9.27 1.48 12.60
N GLU A 8 8.48 1.05 13.60
CA GLU A 8 7.10 1.53 13.79
C GLU A 8 7.02 3.03 14.10
N ALA A 9 8.05 3.62 14.72
CA ALA A 9 8.13 5.06 14.96
C ALA A 9 8.44 5.90 13.69
N GLN A 10 8.72 5.25 12.55
CA GLN A 10 9.11 5.86 11.28
C GLN A 10 8.10 5.63 10.15
N LEU A 11 6.94 5.03 10.45
CA LEU A 11 5.88 4.76 9.49
C LEU A 11 4.76 5.79 9.64
N MET A 12 4.14 6.17 8.52
CA MET A 12 2.92 6.98 8.48
C MET A 12 1.75 6.28 9.19
N LEU A 13 1.62 4.96 9.05
CA LEU A 13 0.57 4.17 9.65
C LEU A 13 1.04 3.59 10.99
N GLN A 14 0.26 3.84 12.03
CA GLN A 14 0.53 3.37 13.39
C GLN A 14 -0.61 2.49 13.92
N ARG A 15 -0.27 1.49 14.74
CA ARG A 15 -1.26 0.57 15.36
C ARG A 15 -2.36 1.26 16.16
N THR A 16 -2.10 2.47 16.65
CA THR A 16 -3.05 3.27 17.43
C THR A 16 -4.07 4.00 16.57
N MET A 17 -3.88 4.06 15.26
CA MET A 17 -4.81 4.72 14.33
C MET A 17 -6.01 3.80 14.04
N SER A 18 -7.18 4.41 13.98
CA SER A 18 -8.38 3.81 13.40
C SER A 18 -8.24 3.64 11.88
N LEU A 19 -9.09 2.79 11.29
CA LEU A 19 -9.17 2.62 9.84
C LEU A 19 -9.36 3.96 9.12
N LYS A 20 -10.26 4.80 9.62
CA LYS A 20 -10.52 6.13 9.05
C LYS A 20 -9.27 7.00 9.05
N GLU A 21 -8.56 7.05 10.18
CA GLU A 21 -7.31 7.82 10.27
C GLU A 21 -6.26 7.27 9.30
N MET A 22 -6.12 5.95 9.18
CA MET A 22 -5.18 5.33 8.22
C MET A 22 -5.53 5.66 6.75
N MET A 23 -6.83 5.69 6.40
CA MET A 23 -7.31 6.02 5.05
C MET A 23 -7.22 7.52 4.70
N ASP A 24 -7.37 8.38 5.70
CA ASP A 24 -7.36 9.83 5.50
C ASP A 24 -5.96 10.43 5.60
N TYR A 25 -5.02 9.72 6.26
CA TYR A 25 -3.66 10.22 6.42
C TYR A 25 -3.03 10.64 5.09
N ARG A 26 -2.29 11.73 5.14
CA ARG A 26 -1.47 12.27 4.04
C ARG A 26 -0.10 12.61 4.62
N PRO A 27 0.99 12.04 4.09
CA PRO A 27 2.32 12.32 4.61
C PRO A 27 2.70 13.78 4.35
N ALA A 28 3.20 14.44 5.38
CA ALA A 28 3.76 15.77 5.30
C ALA A 28 5.28 15.71 5.04
N ALA A 29 5.89 16.86 4.72
CA ALA A 29 7.34 16.96 4.52
C ALA A 29 8.16 16.41 5.70
N ALA A 30 7.65 16.56 6.94
CA ALA A 30 8.29 16.04 8.14
C ALA A 30 8.37 14.51 8.15
N ASP A 31 7.35 13.81 7.63
CA ASP A 31 7.34 12.34 7.56
C ASP A 31 8.40 11.85 6.58
N PHE A 32 8.49 12.50 5.41
CA PHE A 32 9.52 12.19 4.42
C PHE A 32 10.94 12.45 4.90
N ALA A 33 11.13 13.41 5.82
CA ALA A 33 12.43 13.69 6.43
C ALA A 33 12.89 12.59 7.41
N LEU A 34 11.96 11.77 7.92
CA LEU A 34 12.28 10.61 8.76
C LEU A 34 12.63 9.36 7.95
N CYS A 35 12.27 9.32 6.66
CA CYS A 35 12.58 8.21 5.78
C CYS A 35 14.08 8.17 5.40
N PRO A 36 14.67 6.98 5.20
CA PRO A 36 16.00 6.85 4.63
C PRO A 36 16.18 7.60 3.31
N GLU A 37 17.42 7.97 2.98
CA GLU A 37 17.75 8.73 1.77
C GLU A 37 17.30 8.02 0.48
N ALA A 38 17.44 6.69 0.43
CA ALA A 38 17.04 5.88 -0.72
C ALA A 38 15.52 5.85 -0.96
N VAL A 39 14.71 6.20 0.03
CA VAL A 39 13.25 6.23 -0.09
C VAL A 39 12.83 7.44 -0.92
N THR A 40 12.18 7.19 -2.04
CA THR A 40 11.66 8.19 -2.99
C THR A 40 10.20 8.55 -2.71
N GLY A 41 9.48 7.73 -1.94
CA GLY A 41 8.08 7.96 -1.60
C GLY A 41 7.53 6.96 -0.58
N LEU A 42 6.25 7.10 -0.29
CA LEU A 42 5.48 6.20 0.55
C LEU A 42 4.25 5.73 -0.23
N MET A 43 3.95 4.44 -0.16
CA MET A 43 2.73 3.88 -0.73
C MET A 43 1.86 3.31 0.38
N ARG A 44 0.62 3.79 0.47
CA ARG A 44 -0.42 3.16 1.26
C ARG A 44 -1.21 2.18 0.40
N LEU A 45 -1.23 0.93 0.81
CA LEU A 45 -2.06 -0.11 0.21
C LEU A 45 -3.30 -0.33 1.09
N CYS A 46 -4.47 -0.31 0.46
CA CYS A 46 -5.75 -0.73 1.03
C CYS A 46 -6.29 -1.87 0.16
N VAL A 47 -6.52 -3.03 0.77
CA VAL A 47 -7.13 -4.20 0.13
C VAL A 47 -8.46 -4.46 0.82
N VAL A 48 -9.54 -4.45 0.05
CA VAL A 48 -10.90 -4.68 0.50
C VAL A 48 -11.36 -6.00 -0.10
N ALA A 49 -11.60 -7.00 0.74
CA ALA A 49 -11.91 -8.35 0.29
C ALA A 49 -13.07 -8.95 1.10
N PRO A 50 -13.67 -10.06 0.64
CA PRO A 50 -14.72 -10.76 1.39
C PRO A 50 -14.24 -11.28 2.76
N ASP A 51 -12.98 -11.70 2.83
CA ASP A 51 -12.35 -12.26 4.02
C ASP A 51 -10.84 -12.02 4.05
N LYS A 52 -10.22 -12.42 5.16
CA LYS A 52 -8.78 -12.31 5.37
C LYS A 52 -7.96 -13.11 4.36
N GLU A 53 -8.41 -14.31 3.98
CA GLU A 53 -7.65 -15.18 3.08
C GLU A 53 -7.49 -14.50 1.71
N LYS A 54 -8.59 -13.98 1.16
CA LYS A 54 -8.64 -13.24 -0.10
C LYS A 54 -7.79 -11.97 -0.07
N ALA A 55 -7.84 -11.19 1.02
CA ALA A 55 -7.00 -10.00 1.16
C ALA A 55 -5.50 -10.35 1.11
N TYR A 56 -5.09 -11.45 1.76
CA TYR A 56 -3.71 -11.90 1.76
C TYR A 56 -3.30 -12.62 0.46
N ASP A 57 -4.24 -13.19 -0.30
CA ASP A 57 -3.96 -13.73 -1.63
C ASP A 57 -3.45 -12.65 -2.59
N PHE A 58 -3.99 -11.43 -2.49
CA PHE A 58 -3.46 -10.29 -3.25
C PHE A 58 -1.99 -10.01 -2.91
N LEU A 59 -1.62 -10.02 -1.62
CA LEU A 59 -0.24 -9.83 -1.20
C LEU A 59 0.68 -10.96 -1.70
N ARG A 60 0.20 -12.21 -1.65
CA ARG A 60 0.91 -13.37 -2.20
C ARG A 60 1.12 -13.24 -3.70
N HIS A 61 0.10 -12.76 -4.44
CA HIS A 61 0.19 -12.49 -5.88
C HIS A 61 1.30 -11.49 -6.18
N MET A 62 1.33 -10.35 -5.49
CA MET A 62 2.39 -9.35 -5.61
C MET A 62 3.79 -9.90 -5.30
N MET A 63 3.89 -10.80 -4.32
CA MET A 63 5.17 -11.34 -3.83
C MET A 63 5.61 -12.66 -4.48
N ASN A 64 4.85 -13.18 -5.45
CA ASN A 64 5.20 -14.36 -6.24
C ASN A 64 5.73 -14.00 -7.63
N PRO A 65 6.44 -14.91 -8.31
CA PRO A 65 6.81 -14.70 -9.71
C PRO A 65 5.56 -14.47 -10.58
N PRO A 66 5.63 -13.56 -11.58
CA PRO A 66 6.83 -12.83 -12.02
C PRO A 66 7.10 -11.51 -11.26
N TYR A 67 6.17 -11.04 -10.42
CA TYR A 67 6.21 -9.69 -9.83
C TYR A 67 7.18 -9.53 -8.67
N ARG A 68 7.50 -10.62 -7.96
CA ARG A 68 8.39 -10.61 -6.79
C ARG A 68 9.66 -9.79 -6.97
N GLN A 69 10.36 -9.95 -8.09
CA GLN A 69 11.62 -9.24 -8.32
C GLN A 69 11.40 -7.74 -8.55
N LEU A 70 10.29 -7.36 -9.17
CA LEU A 70 9.92 -5.95 -9.32
C LEU A 70 9.56 -5.37 -7.95
N ALA A 71 8.70 -6.05 -7.17
CA ALA A 71 8.32 -5.60 -5.82
C ALA A 71 9.54 -5.41 -4.89
N LEU A 72 10.50 -6.34 -4.91
CA LEU A 72 11.74 -6.24 -4.12
C LEU A 72 12.68 -5.10 -4.58
N ARG A 73 12.53 -4.62 -5.82
CA ARG A 73 13.29 -3.46 -6.34
C ARG A 73 12.54 -2.15 -6.19
N SER A 74 11.23 -2.20 -5.92
CA SER A 74 10.37 -1.03 -5.78
C SER A 74 10.16 -0.61 -4.34
N PHE A 75 10.28 -1.52 -3.37
CA PHE A 75 10.00 -1.26 -1.96
C PHE A 75 11.18 -1.60 -1.05
N ASP A 76 11.49 -0.70 -0.12
CA ASP A 76 12.47 -0.97 0.94
C ASP A 76 11.89 -1.97 1.94
N ASP A 77 12.69 -2.99 2.26
CA ASP A 77 12.39 -4.03 3.26
C ASP A 77 10.95 -4.58 3.19
N CYS A 78 10.48 -4.81 1.96
CA CYS A 78 9.11 -5.22 1.60
C CYS A 78 8.62 -6.46 2.38
N LEU A 79 9.53 -7.39 2.71
CA LEU A 79 9.19 -8.62 3.44
C LEU A 79 8.84 -8.40 4.91
N ASN A 80 9.22 -7.24 5.46
CA ASN A 80 8.96 -6.87 6.85
C ASN A 80 7.92 -5.74 6.96
N THR A 81 7.16 -5.48 5.89
CA THR A 81 6.03 -4.55 5.92
C THR A 81 5.01 -4.98 6.98
N VAL A 82 4.57 -4.01 7.80
CA VAL A 82 3.51 -4.20 8.78
C VAL A 82 2.16 -4.10 8.08
N HIS A 83 1.29 -5.06 8.36
CA HIS A 83 -0.07 -5.13 7.84
C HIS A 83 -1.05 -4.96 9.00
N TYR A 84 -2.06 -4.13 8.80
CA TYR A 84 -3.11 -3.83 9.76
C TYR A 84 -4.43 -4.43 9.29
N ASP A 85 -5.00 -5.29 10.13
CA ASP A 85 -6.19 -6.08 9.82
C ASP A 85 -7.42 -5.42 10.45
N PHE A 86 -8.45 -5.16 9.64
CA PHE A 86 -9.74 -4.67 10.07
C PHE A 86 -10.83 -5.66 9.66
N ASP A 87 -11.37 -6.37 10.65
CA ASP A 87 -12.41 -7.37 10.47
C ASP A 87 -13.80 -6.73 10.57
N GLY A 88 -14.45 -6.57 9.42
CA GLY A 88 -15.83 -6.11 9.27
C GLY A 88 -16.84 -7.24 9.10
N SER A 89 -16.52 -8.48 9.50
CA SER A 89 -17.41 -9.65 9.40
C SER A 89 -18.78 -9.47 10.06
N GLN A 90 -18.90 -8.52 10.99
CA GLN A 90 -20.15 -8.20 11.69
C GLN A 90 -21.04 -7.20 10.93
N ALA A 91 -20.59 -6.66 9.79
CA ALA A 91 -21.38 -5.74 8.97
C ALA A 91 -22.42 -6.46 8.11
N SER A 92 -23.42 -5.72 7.62
CA SER A 92 -24.47 -6.26 6.73
C SER A 92 -23.93 -6.83 5.41
N LYS A 93 -22.80 -6.29 4.95
CA LYS A 93 -21.96 -6.89 3.91
C LYS A 93 -20.61 -7.17 4.56
N PRO A 94 -20.31 -8.42 4.96
CA PRO A 94 -19.03 -8.79 5.52
C PRO A 94 -17.89 -8.34 4.62
N THR A 95 -16.88 -7.72 5.20
CA THR A 95 -15.73 -7.20 4.47
C THR A 95 -14.52 -7.22 5.38
N PHE A 96 -13.39 -7.64 4.85
CA PHE A 96 -12.10 -7.53 5.49
C PHE A 96 -11.30 -6.43 4.81
N ILE A 97 -10.69 -5.55 5.60
CA ILE A 97 -9.83 -4.49 5.08
C ILE A 97 -8.43 -4.71 5.62
N LEU A 98 -7.49 -4.86 4.71
CA LEU A 98 -6.06 -4.87 5.02
C LEU A 98 -5.47 -3.51 4.63
N MET A 99 -4.77 -2.89 5.57
CA MET A 99 -3.99 -1.68 5.33
C MET A 99 -2.50 -1.99 5.48
N ALA A 100 -1.68 -1.46 4.58
CA ALA A 100 -0.23 -1.56 4.69
C ALA A 100 0.44 -0.30 4.17
N GLU A 101 1.67 -0.08 4.63
CA GLU A 101 2.54 1.00 4.17
C GLU A 101 3.83 0.41 3.63
N TYR A 102 4.20 0.84 2.43
CA TYR A 102 5.46 0.48 1.79
C TYR A 102 6.30 1.73 1.60
N GLN A 103 7.56 1.66 1.99
CA GLN A 103 8.55 2.66 1.62
C GLN A 103 9.00 2.41 0.19
N VAL A 104 8.79 3.37 -0.70
CA VAL A 104 9.09 3.25 -2.14
C VAL A 104 10.53 3.69 -2.37
N ILE A 105 11.29 2.93 -3.17
CA ILE A 105 12.69 3.22 -3.56
C ILE A 105 12.87 3.36 -5.08
N THR A 106 11.78 3.35 -5.83
CA THR A 106 11.76 3.51 -7.29
C THR A 106 11.07 4.82 -7.70
N ASP A 107 11.12 5.17 -8.98
CA ASP A 107 10.41 6.34 -9.49
C ASP A 107 8.89 6.11 -9.63
N LYS A 108 8.14 7.20 -9.75
CA LYS A 108 6.67 7.16 -9.83
C LYS A 108 6.17 6.32 -11.02
N PRO A 109 6.70 6.46 -12.26
CA PRO A 109 6.27 5.62 -13.38
C PRO A 109 6.52 4.12 -13.15
N SER A 110 7.65 3.75 -12.57
CA SER A 110 7.98 2.34 -12.28
C SER A 110 7.07 1.76 -11.20
N LEU A 111 6.76 2.55 -10.16
CA LEU A 111 5.78 2.16 -9.14
C LEU A 111 4.39 2.01 -9.77
N GLN A 112 3.98 2.94 -10.64
CA GLN A 112 2.71 2.88 -11.32
C GLN A 112 2.56 1.61 -12.16
N ALA A 113 3.54 1.34 -13.02
CA ALA A 113 3.54 0.17 -13.87
C ALA A 113 3.51 -1.13 -13.06
N LEU A 114 4.24 -1.21 -11.94
CA LEU A 114 4.19 -2.36 -11.04
C LEU A 114 2.78 -2.57 -10.49
N MET A 115 2.18 -1.52 -9.91
CA MET A 115 0.89 -1.65 -9.24
C MET A 115 -0.25 -1.88 -10.22
N GLU A 116 -0.26 -1.21 -11.38
CA GLU A 116 -1.21 -1.48 -12.45
C GLU A 116 -1.13 -2.96 -12.88
N THR A 117 0.08 -3.46 -13.14
CA THR A 117 0.28 -4.86 -13.55
C THR A 117 -0.20 -5.84 -12.47
N VAL A 118 0.18 -5.63 -11.21
CA VAL A 118 -0.20 -6.53 -10.10
C VAL A 118 -1.72 -6.53 -9.89
N ILE A 119 -2.36 -5.37 -9.99
CA ILE A 119 -3.81 -5.24 -9.85
C ILE A 119 -4.52 -5.88 -11.05
N GLU A 120 -4.07 -5.63 -12.28
CA GLU A 120 -4.71 -6.12 -13.51
C GLU A 120 -4.65 -7.64 -13.65
N THR A 121 -3.53 -8.25 -13.26
CA THR A 121 -3.32 -9.70 -13.47
C THR A 121 -3.80 -10.57 -12.31
N ARG A 122 -4.41 -9.97 -11.28
CA ARG A 122 -4.99 -10.74 -10.19
C ARG A 122 -6.15 -11.58 -10.71
N THR A 123 -6.27 -12.81 -10.22
CA THR A 123 -7.32 -13.75 -10.65
C THR A 123 -8.65 -13.54 -9.92
N ASP A 124 -8.64 -12.73 -8.85
CA ASP A 124 -9.80 -12.50 -8.00
C ASP A 124 -10.47 -11.15 -8.30
N ALA A 125 -11.73 -11.22 -8.76
CA ALA A 125 -12.55 -10.05 -9.04
C ALA A 125 -13.31 -9.52 -7.81
N GLU A 126 -13.36 -10.29 -6.71
CA GLU A 126 -14.08 -9.91 -5.50
C GLU A 126 -13.24 -9.02 -4.55
N THR A 127 -11.95 -8.88 -4.84
CA THR A 127 -11.02 -8.04 -4.10
C THR A 127 -10.81 -6.70 -4.81
N ASP A 128 -11.15 -5.62 -4.10
CA ASP A 128 -10.83 -4.25 -4.49
C ASP A 128 -9.51 -3.80 -3.87
N VAL A 129 -8.71 -3.06 -4.64
CA VAL A 129 -7.40 -2.58 -4.23
C VAL A 129 -7.30 -1.09 -4.47
N ILE A 130 -6.73 -0.36 -3.52
CA ILE A 130 -6.35 1.04 -3.66
C ILE A 130 -4.89 1.18 -3.21
N ALA A 131 -4.03 1.64 -4.11
CA ALA A 131 -2.65 2.00 -3.84
C ALA A 131 -2.49 3.51 -3.99
N ASP A 132 -2.37 4.20 -2.85
CA ASP A 132 -2.13 5.64 -2.78
C ASP A 132 -0.63 5.88 -2.66
N CYS A 133 -0.04 6.50 -3.67
CA CYS A 133 1.40 6.72 -3.79
C CYS A 133 1.73 8.20 -3.59
N PHE A 134 2.54 8.50 -2.58
CA PHE A 134 3.00 9.83 -2.22
C PHE A 134 4.50 9.93 -2.46
N MET A 135 4.92 10.73 -3.44
CA MET A 135 6.33 10.84 -3.80
C MET A 135 6.96 12.09 -3.18
N LYS A 136 8.22 11.98 -2.75
CA LYS A 136 9.00 13.14 -2.25
C LYS A 136 9.11 14.25 -3.30
N SER A 137 9.18 13.88 -4.58
CA SER A 137 9.25 14.81 -5.72
C SER A 137 8.03 15.73 -5.83
N ASP A 138 6.90 15.33 -5.24
CA ASP A 138 5.64 16.07 -5.30
C ASP A 138 5.43 16.93 -4.05
N GLU A 139 6.43 16.98 -3.15
CA GLU A 139 6.39 17.68 -1.86
C GLU A 139 5.15 17.34 -1.00
N GLY A 140 4.57 16.15 -1.20
CA GLY A 140 3.33 15.72 -0.56
C GLY A 140 2.07 16.43 -1.06
N GLY A 141 2.17 17.30 -2.06
CA GLY A 141 1.04 18.06 -2.63
C GLY A 141 0.17 17.28 -3.61
N SER A 142 0.57 16.05 -3.98
CA SER A 142 -0.26 15.20 -4.82
C SER A 142 -0.12 13.72 -4.47
N CYS A 143 -1.14 12.96 -4.81
CA CYS A 143 -1.23 11.52 -4.60
C CYS A 143 -1.55 10.85 -5.93
N LEU A 144 -0.68 9.95 -6.38
CA LEU A 144 -1.04 9.03 -7.46
C LEU A 144 -1.84 7.88 -6.86
N ARG A 145 -3.13 7.81 -7.16
CA ARG A 145 -3.99 6.71 -6.76
C ARG A 145 -4.11 5.71 -7.91
N ILE A 146 -3.79 4.45 -7.64
CA ILE A 146 -3.96 3.32 -8.55
C ILE A 146 -4.94 2.37 -7.90
N TYR A 147 -6.05 2.09 -8.55
CA TYR A 147 -7.12 1.33 -7.91
C TYR A 147 -7.88 0.45 -8.87
N SER A 148 -8.50 -0.58 -8.32
CA SER A 148 -9.47 -1.39 -9.04
C SER A 148 -10.89 -0.94 -8.73
N HIS A 149 -11.73 -0.94 -9.74
CA HIS A 149 -13.17 -0.77 -9.59
C HIS A 149 -13.88 -1.51 -10.72
N GLU A 150 -14.92 -2.28 -10.41
CA GLU A 150 -15.72 -3.02 -11.40
C GLU A 150 -14.88 -3.89 -12.37
N GLY A 151 -13.82 -4.51 -11.87
CA GLY A 151 -12.94 -5.37 -12.67
C GLY A 151 -11.98 -4.63 -13.61
N GLN A 152 -11.94 -3.30 -13.57
CA GLN A 152 -10.98 -2.48 -14.32
C GLN A 152 -9.96 -1.83 -13.39
N VAL A 153 -8.81 -1.45 -13.96
CA VAL A 153 -7.74 -0.72 -13.26
C VAL A 153 -7.71 0.71 -13.73
N TYR A 154 -7.57 1.63 -12.77
CA TYR A 154 -7.54 3.06 -13.00
C TYR A 154 -6.35 3.69 -12.27
N ALA A 155 -5.82 4.76 -12.84
CA ALA A 155 -4.82 5.61 -12.23
C ALA A 155 -5.27 7.07 -12.31
N ALA A 156 -5.18 7.79 -11.19
CA ALA A 156 -5.58 9.19 -11.11
C ALA A 156 -4.63 9.98 -10.22
N MET A 157 -4.29 11.21 -10.65
CA MET A 157 -3.59 12.18 -9.81
C MET A 157 -4.62 12.95 -8.98
N LEU A 158 -4.47 12.89 -7.66
CA LEU A 158 -5.28 13.64 -6.69
C LEU A 158 -4.44 14.79 -6.12
N GLY A 159 -5.01 15.99 -6.04
CA GLY A 159 -4.43 17.16 -5.38
C GLY A 159 -5.05 17.45 -4.02
#